data_AF-A0A957WUL1-F1
#
_entry.id   AF-A0A957WUL1-F1
#
_cell.length_a   1.000
_cell.length_b   1.000
_cell.length_c   1.000
_cell.angle_alpha   90.00
_cell.angle_beta   90.00
_cell.angle_gamma   90.00
#
_symmetry.space_group_name_H-M   'P 1'
#
loop_
_entity.id
_entity.type
_entity.pdbx_description
1 polymer ?
#
loop_
_entity_poly.entity_id
_entity_poly.type
_entity_poly.pdbx_seq_one_letter_code
_entity_poly.pdbx_strand_id
1 'polypeptide(L)'
;MMFNRTIHSKILNLRLALNSYPILSEKIRQRMRQEIFVRGIIAPNIFEEEVELKAIESQKLEGLTEPLFQEPEEIWKRRLARVRDNLTDFYFAYNLPQALFEEIVESAVNENRNGQPRKVLLTINPELTPWNLLFAQAEKYAAYPPELYENIKHHLMSIVVVLIKGLVSDQLAFIHVARKFITIFD
;
A
#
# COMPACT_ATOMS: atom_id res chain seq x y z
N MET A 1 13.66 -21.28 11.18
CA MET A 1 12.94 -20.21 11.90
C MET A 1 11.92 -19.58 10.95
N MET A 2 10.66 -20.04 10.99
CA MET A 2 9.57 -19.55 10.13
C MET A 2 8.80 -18.41 10.83
N PHE A 3 9.46 -17.29 11.10
CA PHE A 3 8.74 -16.10 11.51
C PHE A 3 8.19 -15.39 10.26
N ASN A 4 6.89 -15.07 10.28
CA ASN A 4 6.32 -13.88 9.65
C ASN A 4 5.97 -13.78 8.14
N ARG A 5 5.89 -14.85 7.34
CA ARG A 5 5.50 -14.69 5.91
C ARG A 5 4.06 -14.17 5.68
N THR A 6 3.11 -14.54 6.53
CA THR A 6 1.69 -14.10 6.45
C THR A 6 1.43 -12.75 7.11
N ILE A 7 2.32 -12.29 7.99
CA ILE A 7 2.12 -11.09 8.81
C ILE A 7 2.60 -9.84 8.06
N HIS A 8 3.71 -9.92 7.32
CA HIS A 8 4.15 -8.84 6.43
C HIS A 8 3.23 -8.64 5.22
N SER A 9 2.54 -9.68 4.77
CA SER A 9 1.72 -9.60 3.56
C SER A 9 0.49 -8.69 3.75
N LYS A 10 -0.13 -8.66 4.94
CA LYS A 10 -1.34 -7.84 5.17
C LYS A 10 -1.07 -6.33 5.12
N ILE A 11 -0.10 -5.84 5.88
CA ILE A 11 0.28 -4.42 5.85
C ILE A 11 0.77 -4.06 4.44
N LEU A 12 1.59 -4.92 3.82
CA LEU A 12 2.13 -4.65 2.50
C LEU A 12 1.02 -4.55 1.45
N ASN A 13 0.04 -5.47 1.46
CA ASN A 13 -1.11 -5.41 0.57
C ASN A 13 -1.89 -4.10 0.73
N LEU A 14 -2.15 -3.71 1.99
CA LEU A 14 -2.83 -2.46 2.30
C LEU A 14 -2.05 -1.25 1.79
N ARG A 15 -0.73 -1.19 2.03
CA ARG A 15 0.13 -0.10 1.54
C ARG A 15 0.21 -0.05 0.02
N LEU A 16 0.33 -1.20 -0.65
CA LEU A 16 0.33 -1.27 -2.11
C LEU A 16 -0.99 -0.77 -2.69
N ALA A 17 -2.13 -1.10 -2.06
CA ALA A 17 -3.42 -0.57 -2.46
C ALA A 17 -3.53 0.95 -2.22
N LEU A 18 -3.08 1.45 -1.07
CA LEU A 18 -3.06 2.90 -0.78
C LEU A 18 -2.17 3.68 -1.75
N ASN A 19 -1.06 3.10 -2.22
CA ASN A 19 -0.17 3.74 -3.20
C ASN A 19 -0.86 3.99 -4.55
N SER A 20 -1.90 3.22 -4.89
CA SER A 20 -2.74 3.45 -6.07
C SER A 20 -3.63 4.69 -5.94
N TYR A 21 -3.72 5.29 -4.74
CA TYR A 21 -4.54 6.45 -4.41
C TYR A 21 -3.70 7.55 -3.72
N PRO A 22 -2.67 8.12 -4.37
CA PRO A 22 -1.68 8.97 -3.71
C PRO A 22 -2.30 10.15 -2.95
N ILE A 23 -3.31 10.81 -3.53
CA ILE A 23 -3.99 11.95 -2.90
C ILE A 23 -5.08 11.48 -1.92
N LEU A 24 -5.91 10.51 -2.30
CA LEU A 24 -7.00 10.03 -1.46
C LEU A 24 -6.52 9.20 -0.26
N SER A 25 -5.28 8.73 -0.27
CA SER A 25 -4.71 7.89 0.81
C SER A 25 -4.81 8.55 2.18
N GLU A 26 -4.65 9.88 2.26
CA GLU A 26 -4.79 10.63 3.50
C GLU A 26 -6.22 10.56 4.05
N LYS A 27 -7.22 10.80 3.19
CA LYS A 27 -8.64 10.71 3.54
C LYS A 27 -9.05 9.27 3.91
N ILE A 28 -8.53 8.28 3.18
CA ILE A 28 -8.74 6.86 3.45
C ILE A 28 -8.18 6.51 4.84
N ARG A 29 -6.94 6.91 5.14
CA ARG A 29 -6.32 6.68 6.45
C ARG A 29 -7.05 7.38 7.59
N GLN A 30 -7.58 8.59 7.36
CA GLN A 30 -8.39 9.27 8.36
C GLN A 30 -9.63 8.44 8.74
N ARG A 31 -10.32 7.85 7.76
CA ARG A 31 -11.47 6.96 8.00
C ARG A 31 -11.06 5.65 8.66
N MET A 32 -9.93 5.08 8.24
CA MET A 32 -9.35 3.92 8.89
C MET A 32 -9.09 4.18 10.38
N ARG A 33 -8.52 5.34 10.74
CA ARG A 33 -8.33 5.74 12.14
C ARG A 33 -9.65 5.90 12.88
N GLN A 34 -10.66 6.49 12.26
CA GLN A 34 -11.99 6.60 12.86
C GLN A 34 -12.57 5.22 13.21
N GLU A 35 -12.49 4.25 12.29
CA GLU A 35 -12.93 2.88 12.55
C GLU A 35 -12.13 2.21 13.67
N ILE A 36 -10.82 2.41 13.72
CA ILE A 36 -9.95 1.92 14.80
C ILE A 36 -10.44 2.43 16.16
N PHE A 37 -10.75 3.72 16.26
CA PHE A 37 -11.18 4.34 17.51
C PHE A 37 -12.61 3.97 17.91
N VAL A 38 -13.55 4.01 16.96
CA VAL A 38 -14.97 3.69 17.21
C VAL A 38 -15.14 2.25 17.67
N ARG A 39 -14.31 1.33 17.15
CA ARG A 39 -14.32 -0.08 17.53
C ARG A 39 -13.51 -0.38 18.79
N GLY A 40 -12.90 0.63 19.42
CA GLY A 40 -12.16 0.49 20.67
C GLY A 40 -10.86 -0.30 20.55
N ILE A 41 -10.24 -0.35 19.36
CA ILE A 41 -8.96 -1.05 19.15
C ILE A 41 -7.84 -0.37 19.96
N ILE A 42 -7.85 0.97 19.98
CA ILE A 42 -7.00 1.81 20.80
C ILE A 42 -7.73 3.13 21.04
N ALA A 43 -7.56 3.71 22.24
CA ALA A 43 -8.15 5.00 22.56
C ALA A 43 -7.39 6.14 21.84
N PRO A 44 -8.06 7.21 21.38
CA PRO A 44 -7.41 8.29 20.63
C PRO A 44 -6.22 8.93 21.35
N ASN A 45 -6.32 9.15 22.66
CA ASN A 45 -5.23 9.73 23.45
C ASN A 45 -4.02 8.79 23.53
N ILE A 46 -4.24 7.49 23.76
CA ILE A 46 -3.16 6.49 23.81
C ILE A 46 -2.50 6.33 22.45
N PHE A 47 -3.28 6.41 21.37
CA PHE A 47 -2.76 6.36 20.01
C PHE A 47 -1.86 7.58 19.72
N GLU A 48 -2.27 8.78 20.09
CA GLU A 48 -1.45 9.99 19.90
C GLU A 48 -0.20 9.99 20.78
N GLU A 49 -0.27 9.51 22.02
CA GLU A 49 0.91 9.27 22.85
C GLU A 49 1.90 8.30 22.17
N GLU A 50 1.41 7.21 21.58
CA GLU A 50 2.26 6.27 20.83
C GLU A 50 2.87 6.90 19.57
N VAL A 51 2.13 7.76 18.86
CA VAL A 51 2.65 8.52 17.72
C VAL A 51 3.82 9.39 18.13
N GLU A 52 3.70 10.13 19.25
CA GLU A 52 4.77 10.99 19.75
C GLU A 52 6.00 10.18 20.17
N LEU A 53 5.81 9.10 20.93
CA LEU A 53 6.89 8.23 21.36
C LEU A 53 7.66 7.65 20.17
N LYS A 54 6.95 7.11 19.16
CA LYS A 54 7.57 6.56 17.95
C LYS A 54 8.21 7.63 17.07
N ALA A 55 7.68 8.86 17.07
CA ALA A 55 8.33 9.97 16.38
C ALA A 55 9.68 10.30 17.02
N ILE A 56 9.74 10.38 18.36
CA ILE A 56 11.01 10.57 19.10
C ILE A 56 11.99 9.43 18.84
N GLU A 57 11.53 8.17 18.83
CA GLU A 57 12.36 7.02 18.47
C GLU A 57 12.92 7.14 17.04
N SER A 58 12.10 7.56 16.08
CA SER A 58 12.53 7.73 14.69
C SER A 58 13.59 8.83 14.53
N GLN A 59 13.51 9.91 15.31
CA GLN A 59 14.53 10.97 15.32
C GLN A 59 15.90 10.40 15.75
N LYS A 60 15.92 9.56 16.79
CA LYS A 60 17.16 8.90 17.26
C LYS A 60 17.75 7.98 16.19
N LEU A 61 16.90 7.25 15.45
CA LEU A 61 17.33 6.41 14.34
C LEU A 61 17.90 7.23 13.17
N GLU A 62 17.44 8.46 13.00
CA GLU A 62 17.96 9.42 12.03
C GLU A 62 19.16 10.24 12.56
N GLY A 63 19.67 9.91 13.76
CA GLY A 63 20.90 10.48 14.33
C GLY A 63 20.71 11.74 15.18
N LEU A 64 19.47 12.12 15.50
CA LEU A 64 19.18 13.27 16.36
C LEU A 64 19.35 12.89 17.84
N THR A 65 20.15 13.68 18.55
CA THR A 65 20.51 13.47 19.97
C THR A 65 19.67 14.30 20.92
N GLU A 66 19.08 15.41 20.43
CA GLU A 66 18.15 16.26 21.16
C GLU A 66 16.81 16.38 20.40
N PRO A 67 15.97 15.33 20.48
CA PRO A 67 14.70 15.19 19.74
C PRO A 67 13.77 16.42 19.80
N LEU A 68 13.74 17.12 20.93
CA LEU A 68 12.80 18.22 21.17
C LEU A 68 13.26 19.59 20.62
N PHE A 69 14.53 19.74 20.22
CA PHE A 69 15.11 21.04 19.87
C PHE A 69 15.80 21.08 18.51
N GLN A 70 16.10 19.92 17.91
CA GLN A 70 16.87 19.83 16.66
C GLN A 70 16.03 19.86 15.40
N GLU A 71 14.71 19.65 15.49
CA GLU A 71 13.82 19.73 14.32
C GLU A 71 13.02 21.03 14.30
N PRO A 72 12.95 21.71 13.14
CA PRO A 72 11.96 22.76 12.92
C PRO A 72 10.53 22.22 13.09
N GLU A 73 9.62 23.06 13.57
CA GLU A 73 8.23 22.68 13.87
C GLU A 73 7.52 22.00 12.67
N GLU A 74 7.74 22.49 11.46
CA GLU A 74 7.13 21.92 10.25
C GLU A 74 7.66 20.52 9.92
N ILE A 75 8.93 20.25 10.24
CA ILE A 75 9.52 18.92 10.08
C ILE A 75 8.94 17.97 11.12
N TRP A 76 8.81 18.43 12.36
CA TRP A 76 8.19 17.67 13.46
C TRP A 76 6.74 17.30 13.15
N LYS A 77 5.91 18.25 12.70
CA LYS A 77 4.53 17.99 12.27
C LYS A 77 4.47 16.94 11.16
N ARG A 78 5.35 17.04 10.16
CA ARG A 78 5.44 16.07 9.07
C ARG A 78 5.88 14.69 9.55
N ARG A 79 6.79 14.61 10.52
CA ARG A 79 7.20 13.36 11.15
C ARG A 79 6.03 12.71 11.89
N LEU A 80 5.33 13.45 12.74
CA LEU A 80 4.14 12.97 13.43
C LEU A 80 3.08 12.45 12.44
N ALA A 81 2.83 13.18 11.34
CA ALA A 81 1.91 12.74 10.30
C ALA A 81 2.32 11.39 9.67
N ARG A 82 3.59 11.21 9.32
CA ARG A 82 4.11 9.95 8.77
C ARG A 82 4.03 8.79 9.76
N VAL A 83 4.38 9.02 11.02
CA VAL A 83 4.29 8.02 12.08
C VAL A 83 2.84 7.63 12.33
N ARG A 84 1.94 8.62 12.38
CA ARG A 84 0.50 8.40 12.51
C ARG A 84 -0.07 7.55 11.38
N ASP A 85 0.30 7.83 10.15
CA ASP A 85 -0.10 7.01 8.99
C ASP A 85 0.44 5.58 9.07
N ASN A 86 1.71 5.41 9.47
CA ASN A 86 2.28 4.08 9.67
C ASN A 86 1.57 3.27 10.76
N LEU A 87 1.23 3.90 11.88
CA LEU A 87 0.48 3.25 12.97
C LEU A 87 -0.95 2.95 12.53
N THR A 88 -1.58 3.84 11.77
CA THR A 88 -2.91 3.61 11.19
C THR A 88 -2.90 2.35 10.33
N ASP A 89 -1.97 2.25 9.39
CA ASP A 89 -1.83 1.09 8.50
C ASP A 89 -1.61 -0.20 9.31
N PHE A 90 -0.78 -0.14 10.37
CA PHE A 90 -0.50 -1.26 11.27
C PHE A 90 -1.76 -1.70 12.04
N TYR A 91 -2.37 -0.81 12.81
CA TYR A 91 -3.54 -1.13 13.62
C TYR A 91 -4.70 -1.62 12.77
N PHE A 92 -4.93 -1.01 11.61
CA PHE A 92 -5.99 -1.43 10.71
C PHE A 92 -5.74 -2.84 10.16
N ALA A 93 -4.55 -3.09 9.59
CA ALA A 93 -4.24 -4.37 8.94
C ALA A 93 -4.29 -5.57 9.89
N TYR A 94 -4.03 -5.38 11.19
CA TYR A 94 -4.04 -6.46 12.17
C TYR A 94 -5.37 -6.66 12.89
N ASN A 95 -6.19 -5.62 13.02
CA ASN A 95 -7.39 -5.67 13.85
C ASN A 95 -8.69 -5.63 13.05
N LEU A 96 -8.66 -5.19 11.79
CA LEU A 96 -9.86 -4.96 10.98
C LEU A 96 -9.85 -5.78 9.69
N PRO A 97 -11.04 -6.21 9.21
CA PRO A 97 -11.15 -7.07 8.04
C PRO A 97 -10.84 -6.31 6.74
N GLN A 98 -10.31 -7.02 5.74
CA GLN A 98 -10.03 -6.48 4.41
C GLN A 98 -11.27 -5.89 3.72
N ALA A 99 -12.45 -6.49 3.93
CA ALA A 99 -13.71 -5.98 3.37
C ALA A 99 -14.02 -4.55 3.83
N LEU A 100 -13.73 -4.21 5.10
CA LEU A 100 -13.93 -2.86 5.61
C LEU A 100 -12.97 -1.86 4.93
N PHE A 101 -11.73 -2.28 4.64
CA PHE A 101 -10.81 -1.46 3.87
C PHE A 101 -11.34 -1.18 2.46
N GLU A 102 -11.84 -2.21 1.77
CA GLU A 102 -12.46 -2.10 0.44
C GLU A 102 -13.63 -1.10 0.45
N GLU A 103 -14.51 -1.18 1.45
CA GLU A 103 -15.64 -0.25 1.62
C GLU A 103 -15.18 1.20 1.85
N ILE A 104 -14.18 1.42 2.72
CA ILE A 104 -13.65 2.77 2.98
C ILE A 104 -13.07 3.37 1.70
N VAL A 105 -12.30 2.60 0.94
CA VAL A 105 -11.70 3.04 -0.32
C VAL A 105 -12.80 3.35 -1.34
N GLU A 106 -13.77 2.46 -1.51
CA GLU A 106 -14.89 2.65 -2.43
C GLU A 106 -15.67 3.93 -2.10
N SER A 107 -16.00 4.13 -0.83
CA SER A 107 -16.67 5.34 -0.36
C SER A 107 -15.83 6.60 -0.63
N ALA A 108 -14.55 6.60 -0.29
CA ALA A 108 -13.66 7.75 -0.49
C ALA A 108 -13.50 8.11 -1.98
N VAL A 109 -13.40 7.10 -2.85
CA VAL A 109 -13.28 7.29 -4.30
C VAL A 109 -14.58 7.77 -4.92
N ASN A 110 -15.73 7.22 -4.50
CA ASN A 110 -17.03 7.62 -5.03
C ASN A 110 -17.42 9.04 -4.61
N GLU A 111 -17.03 9.49 -3.41
CA GLU A 111 -17.22 10.89 -3.01
C GLU A 111 -16.37 11.87 -3.81
N ASN A 112 -15.19 11.45 -4.26
CA ASN A 112 -14.31 12.29 -5.08
C ASN A 112 -14.73 12.29 -6.57
N ARG A 113 -15.70 11.45 -6.94
CA ARG A 113 -16.16 11.30 -8.32
C ARG A 113 -17.27 12.30 -8.60
N ASN A 114 -17.15 12.98 -9.73
CA ASN A 114 -18.28 13.70 -10.34
C ASN A 114 -19.10 12.68 -11.16
N GLY A 115 -20.23 12.21 -10.63
CA GLY A 115 -21.13 11.29 -11.33
C GLY A 115 -21.72 10.20 -10.44
N GLN A 116 -22.35 9.20 -11.06
CA GLN A 116 -22.97 8.10 -10.32
C GLN A 116 -21.93 7.23 -9.60
N PRO A 117 -22.21 6.78 -8.36
CA PRO A 117 -21.38 5.84 -7.65
C PRO A 117 -21.21 4.54 -8.44
N ARG A 118 -20.02 3.96 -8.38
CA ARG A 118 -19.75 2.65 -8.98
C ARG A 118 -18.85 1.82 -8.07
N LYS A 119 -18.90 0.50 -8.26
CA LYS A 119 -17.99 -0.41 -7.58
C LYS A 119 -16.54 -0.07 -7.91
N VAL A 120 -15.72 0.06 -6.86
CA VAL A 120 -14.28 0.33 -7.00
C VAL A 120 -13.52 -0.97 -6.83
N LEU A 121 -12.83 -1.40 -7.87
CA LEU A 121 -11.90 -2.52 -7.77
C LEU A 121 -10.57 -2.00 -7.24
N LEU A 122 -10.11 -2.54 -6.12
CA LEU A 122 -8.76 -2.28 -5.63
C LEU A 122 -7.76 -2.82 -6.64
N THR A 123 -6.85 -1.94 -7.05
CA THR A 123 -5.78 -2.27 -7.98
C THR A 123 -4.45 -2.00 -7.31
N ILE A 124 -3.46 -2.82 -7.63
CA ILE A 124 -2.07 -2.66 -7.18
C ILE A 124 -1.23 -2.28 -8.39
N ASN A 125 -0.20 -1.45 -8.18
CA ASN A 125 0.80 -1.19 -9.21
C ASN A 125 1.66 -2.46 -9.40
N PRO A 126 1.59 -3.13 -10.56
CA PRO A 126 2.29 -4.40 -10.72
C PRO A 126 3.82 -4.29 -10.62
N GLU A 127 4.41 -3.15 -10.99
CA GLU A 127 5.86 -2.93 -10.99
C GLU A 127 6.44 -2.76 -9.58
N LEU A 128 5.62 -2.37 -8.61
CA LEU A 128 6.01 -2.20 -7.20
C LEU A 128 5.62 -3.40 -6.33
N THR A 129 4.93 -4.37 -6.92
CA THR A 129 4.34 -5.49 -6.18
C THR A 129 5.27 -6.70 -6.24
N PRO A 130 5.61 -7.32 -5.10
CA PRO A 130 6.33 -8.59 -5.08
C PRO A 130 5.61 -9.71 -5.83
N TRP A 131 6.39 -10.59 -6.47
CA TRP A 131 5.85 -11.63 -7.35
C TRP A 131 4.81 -12.54 -6.69
N ASN A 132 5.01 -12.92 -5.43
CA ASN A 132 4.04 -13.75 -4.70
C ASN A 132 2.66 -13.09 -4.58
N LEU A 133 2.61 -11.75 -4.48
CA LEU A 133 1.37 -10.98 -4.43
C LEU A 133 0.77 -10.78 -5.84
N LEU A 134 1.62 -10.62 -6.86
CA LEU A 134 1.17 -10.61 -8.26
C LEU A 134 0.48 -11.91 -8.65
N PHE A 135 1.06 -13.06 -8.30
CA PHE A 135 0.44 -14.37 -8.57
C PHE A 135 -0.88 -14.54 -7.83
N ALA A 136 -0.92 -14.24 -6.53
CA ALA A 136 -2.15 -14.32 -5.75
C ALA A 136 -3.27 -13.41 -6.32
N GLN A 137 -2.91 -12.21 -6.81
CA GLN A 137 -3.85 -11.30 -7.44
C GLN A 137 -4.33 -11.81 -8.82
N ALA A 138 -3.43 -12.38 -9.61
CA ALA A 138 -3.77 -12.97 -10.91
C ALA A 138 -4.70 -14.18 -10.76
N GLU A 139 -4.45 -15.06 -9.78
CA GLU A 139 -5.34 -16.18 -9.43
C GLU A 139 -6.72 -15.70 -9.00
N LYS A 140 -6.79 -14.64 -8.17
CA LYS A 140 -8.06 -14.02 -7.78
C LYS A 140 -8.83 -13.51 -8.99
N TYR A 141 -8.16 -12.83 -9.92
CA TYR A 141 -8.77 -12.36 -11.17
C TYR A 141 -9.20 -13.49 -12.10
N ALA A 142 -8.44 -14.57 -12.20
CA ALA A 142 -8.81 -15.74 -13.00
C ALA A 142 -10.06 -16.45 -12.47
N ALA A 143 -10.33 -16.36 -11.16
CA ALA A 143 -11.52 -16.92 -10.53
C ALA A 143 -12.77 -16.02 -10.62
N TYR A 144 -12.67 -14.82 -11.21
CA TYR A 144 -13.82 -13.92 -11.32
C TYR A 144 -14.84 -14.44 -12.35
N PRO A 145 -16.15 -14.22 -12.11
CA PRO A 145 -17.18 -14.46 -13.10
C PRO A 145 -16.94 -13.67 -14.40
N PRO A 146 -17.38 -14.19 -15.56
CA PRO A 146 -17.17 -13.54 -16.86
C PRO A 146 -17.67 -12.08 -16.93
N GLU A 147 -18.72 -11.74 -16.16
CA GLU A 147 -19.31 -10.40 -16.13
C GLU A 147 -18.36 -9.33 -15.55
N LEU A 148 -17.41 -9.75 -14.70
CA LEU A 148 -16.41 -8.86 -14.11
C LEU A 148 -15.14 -8.76 -14.97
N TYR A 149 -14.97 -9.61 -15.97
CA TYR A 149 -13.75 -9.75 -16.75
C TYR A 149 -13.36 -8.46 -17.49
N GLU A 150 -14.33 -7.76 -18.09
CA GLU A 150 -14.08 -6.51 -18.82
C GLU A 150 -13.46 -5.42 -17.93
N ASN A 151 -13.81 -5.40 -16.64
CA ASN A 151 -13.28 -4.43 -15.68
C ASN A 151 -11.85 -4.78 -15.20
N ILE A 152 -11.43 -6.04 -15.32
CA ILE A 152 -10.11 -6.51 -14.82
C ILE A 152 -9.11 -6.79 -15.94
N LYS A 153 -9.54 -6.95 -17.20
CA LYS A 153 -8.67 -7.40 -18.30
C LYS A 153 -7.39 -6.58 -18.44
N HIS A 154 -7.50 -5.25 -18.28
CA HIS A 154 -6.36 -4.34 -18.38
C HIS A 154 -5.39 -4.53 -17.21
N HIS A 155 -5.91 -4.75 -16.00
CA HIS A 155 -5.10 -5.00 -14.81
C HIS A 155 -4.41 -6.36 -14.86
N LEU A 156 -5.13 -7.40 -15.29
CA LEU A 156 -4.57 -8.75 -15.48
C LEU A 156 -3.47 -8.73 -16.53
N MET A 157 -3.68 -8.04 -17.66
CA MET A 157 -2.67 -7.86 -18.70
C MET A 157 -1.41 -7.17 -18.16
N SER A 158 -1.55 -6.09 -17.38
CA SER A 158 -0.39 -5.42 -16.77
C SER A 158 0.39 -6.34 -15.83
N ILE A 159 -0.29 -7.16 -15.03
CA ILE A 159 0.37 -8.16 -14.16
C ILE A 159 1.14 -9.17 -15.01
N VAL A 160 0.51 -9.73 -16.04
CA VAL A 160 1.14 -10.71 -16.95
C VAL A 160 2.37 -10.12 -17.63
N VAL A 161 2.30 -8.89 -18.13
CA VAL A 161 3.44 -8.20 -18.76
C VAL A 161 4.60 -8.03 -17.78
N VAL A 162 4.35 -7.62 -16.54
CA VAL A 162 5.42 -7.47 -15.53
C VAL A 162 6.05 -8.82 -15.17
N LEU A 163 5.24 -9.88 -15.03
CA LEU A 163 5.75 -11.24 -14.78
C LEU A 163 6.61 -11.72 -15.96
N ILE A 164 6.17 -11.52 -17.21
CA ILE A 164 6.95 -11.87 -18.40
C ILE A 164 8.25 -11.06 -18.46
N LYS A 165 8.20 -9.74 -18.26
CA LYS A 165 9.40 -8.89 -18.24
C LYS A 165 10.41 -9.40 -17.21
N GLY A 166 9.96 -9.73 -16.01
CA GLY A 166 10.81 -10.32 -14.98
C GLY A 166 11.40 -11.66 -15.39
N LEU A 167 10.57 -12.61 -15.85
CA LEU A 167 11.02 -13.94 -16.30
C LEU A 167 12.00 -13.88 -17.47
N VAL A 168 11.77 -12.98 -18.43
CA VAL A 168 12.63 -12.79 -19.61
C VAL A 168 13.93 -12.08 -19.22
N SER A 169 13.85 -11.07 -18.35
CA SER A 169 15.02 -10.32 -17.86
C SER A 169 15.94 -11.17 -16.99
N ASP A 170 15.43 -12.19 -16.30
CA ASP A 170 16.25 -13.10 -15.49
C ASP A 170 16.85 -14.26 -16.30
N GLN A 171 16.46 -14.40 -17.57
CA GLN A 171 16.97 -15.45 -18.45
C GLN A 171 18.11 -14.93 -19.31
N LEU A 172 19.34 -15.35 -18.97
CA LEU A 172 20.58 -15.01 -19.69
C LEU A 172 20.50 -15.22 -21.21
N ALA A 173 19.71 -16.19 -21.68
CA ALA A 173 19.50 -16.44 -23.10
C ALA A 173 18.79 -15.26 -23.81
N PHE A 174 17.76 -14.69 -23.19
CA PHE A 174 17.06 -13.53 -23.73
C PHE A 174 17.87 -12.24 -23.59
N ILE A 175 18.57 -12.07 -22.46
CA ILE A 175 19.54 -10.95 -22.29
C ILE A 175 20.62 -10.99 -23.37
N HIS A 176 21.14 -12.18 -23.70
CA HIS A 176 22.16 -12.36 -24.71
C HIS A 176 21.67 -11.98 -26.12
N VAL A 177 20.39 -12.25 -26.44
CA VAL A 177 19.77 -11.82 -27.70
C VAL A 177 19.54 -10.31 -27.68
N ALA A 178 18.99 -9.74 -26.60
CA ALA A 178 18.70 -8.31 -26.48
C ALA A 178 19.96 -7.43 -26.66
N ARG A 179 21.12 -7.85 -26.10
CA ARG A 179 22.40 -7.15 -26.27
C ARG A 179 22.86 -7.03 -27.73
N LYS A 180 22.32 -7.85 -28.64
CA LYS A 180 22.64 -7.75 -30.09
C LYS A 180 21.88 -6.61 -30.78
N PHE A 181 20.84 -6.07 -30.15
CA PHE A 181 19.92 -5.11 -30.75
C PHE A 181 19.78 -3.80 -29.96
N ILE A 182 20.30 -3.72 -28.73
CA ILE A 182 20.28 -2.53 -27.88
C ILE A 182 21.72 -2.14 -27.57
N THR A 183 22.08 -0.88 -27.86
CA THR A 183 23.39 -0.29 -27.56
C THR A 183 23.27 0.75 -26.44
N ILE A 184 24.39 1.22 -25.90
CA ILE A 184 24.39 2.20 -24.80
C ILE A 184 23.87 3.60 -25.20
N PHE A 185 23.55 3.79 -26.47
CA PHE A 185 23.07 5.04 -27.05
C PHE A 185 21.59 4.98 -27.45
N ASP A 186 20.90 3.86 -27.15
CA ASP A 186 19.46 3.67 -27.33
C ASP A 186 18.67 3.94 -26.03
#